data_AF-I4YSF0-F1
#
_entry.id   AF-I4YSF0-F1
#
_cell.length_a   1.000
_cell.length_b   1.000
_cell.length_c   1.000
_cell.angle_alpha   90.00
_cell.angle_beta   90.00
_cell.angle_gamma   90.00
#
_symmetry.space_group_name_H-M   'P 1'
#
loop_
_entity.id
_entity.type
_entity.pdbx_description
1 polymer ?
#
loop_
_entity_poly.entity_id
_entity_poly.type
_entity_poly.pdbx_seq_one_letter_code
_entity_poly.pdbx_strand_id
1 'polypeptide(L)'
;MSDVPSPASLSAVQSRIDDIADQAGVEGAARLTVDDTLTALPWPFRRRLVLTLQSLKAFSSDPEVQRAAEFFQLKAARVWAAMPFQGHAAETASRTTVLVEHRSGRPTTQAKKL
;
A
#
# COMPACT_ATOMS: atom_id res chain seq x y z
N MET A 1 -3.11 -34.57 9.46
CA MET A 1 -4.28 -33.73 9.15
C MET A 1 -3.79 -32.66 8.19
N SER A 2 -4.39 -32.51 7.02
CA SER A 2 -3.88 -31.56 6.01
C SER A 2 -3.81 -30.16 6.61
N ASP A 3 -2.61 -29.58 6.57
CA ASP A 3 -2.24 -28.26 7.13
C ASP A 3 -2.81 -27.08 6.31
N VAL A 4 -3.74 -27.38 5.40
CA VAL A 4 -4.27 -26.44 4.41
C VAL A 4 -5.70 -26.08 4.83
N PRO A 5 -6.02 -24.78 4.99
CA PRO A 5 -7.35 -24.34 5.35
C PRO A 5 -8.40 -24.80 4.34
N SER A 6 -9.65 -24.91 4.77
CA SER A 6 -10.76 -25.26 3.89
C SER A 6 -10.88 -24.30 2.70
N PRO A 7 -11.36 -24.76 1.52
CA PRO A 7 -11.57 -23.88 0.37
C PRO A 7 -12.50 -22.70 0.66
N ALA A 8 -13.49 -22.87 1.53
CA ALA A 8 -14.41 -21.81 1.92
C ALA A 8 -13.69 -20.73 2.74
N SER A 9 -12.84 -21.12 3.68
CA SER A 9 -12.08 -20.18 4.51
C SER A 9 -10.99 -19.46 3.70
N LEU A 10 -10.35 -20.16 2.75
CA LEU A 10 -9.44 -19.54 1.78
C LEU A 10 -10.17 -18.49 0.93
N SER A 11 -11.35 -18.81 0.41
CA SER A 11 -12.18 -17.87 -0.36
C SER A 11 -12.59 -16.65 0.47
N ALA A 12 -12.99 -16.85 1.72
CA ALA A 12 -13.39 -15.76 2.62
C ALA A 12 -12.24 -14.77 2.88
N VAL A 13 -11.01 -15.26 3.06
CA VAL A 13 -9.83 -14.38 3.24
C VAL A 13 -9.40 -13.77 1.91
N GLN A 14 -9.44 -14.51 0.81
CA GLN A 14 -9.12 -14.00 -0.53
C GLN A 14 -10.03 -12.83 -0.92
N SER A 15 -11.33 -12.92 -0.65
CA SER A 15 -12.28 -11.82 -0.90
C SER A 15 -11.86 -10.53 -0.18
N ARG A 16 -11.27 -10.61 1.03
CA ARG A 16 -10.74 -9.43 1.73
C ARG A 16 -9.47 -8.87 1.08
N ILE A 17 -8.66 -9.73 0.47
CA ILE A 17 -7.49 -9.30 -0.31
C ILE A 17 -7.97 -8.54 -1.55
N ASP A 18 -8.97 -9.09 -2.24
CA ASP A 18 -9.54 -8.48 -3.45
C ASP A 18 -10.21 -7.15 -3.14
N ASP A 19 -10.96 -7.02 -2.04
CA ASP A 19 -11.54 -5.75 -1.58
C ASP A 19 -10.46 -4.65 -1.37
N ILE A 20 -9.31 -5.03 -0.81
CA ILE A 20 -8.20 -4.10 -0.56
C ILE A 20 -7.51 -3.73 -1.87
N ALA A 21 -7.36 -4.69 -2.78
CA ALA A 21 -6.80 -4.46 -4.10
C ALA A 21 -7.72 -3.57 -4.96
N ASP A 22 -9.04 -3.71 -4.83
CA ASP A 22 -10.03 -2.85 -5.50
C ASP A 22 -9.86 -1.40 -5.03
N GLN A 23 -9.77 -1.21 -3.71
CA GLN A 23 -9.54 0.11 -3.12
C GLN A 23 -8.17 0.70 -3.48
N ALA A 24 -7.21 -0.14 -3.85
CA ALA A 24 -5.90 0.27 -4.32
C ALA A 24 -5.85 0.56 -5.83
N GLY A 25 -6.93 0.30 -6.58
CA GLY A 25 -6.97 0.45 -8.03
C GLY A 25 -6.12 -0.58 -8.80
N VAL A 26 -5.88 -1.77 -8.22
CA VAL A 26 -5.17 -2.85 -8.92
C VAL A 26 -6.11 -3.49 -9.93
N GLU A 27 -5.74 -3.60 -11.20
CA GLU A 27 -6.64 -4.10 -12.26
C GLU A 27 -5.93 -5.01 -13.28
N GLY A 28 -6.72 -5.67 -14.13
CA GLY A 28 -6.24 -6.39 -15.31
C GLY A 28 -5.32 -7.56 -14.99
N ALA A 29 -4.17 -7.64 -15.68
CA ALA A 29 -3.22 -8.74 -15.53
C ALA A 29 -2.69 -8.88 -14.10
N ALA A 30 -2.68 -7.80 -13.31
CA ALA A 30 -2.28 -7.81 -11.91
C ALA A 30 -3.30 -8.52 -10.99
N ARG A 31 -4.45 -8.97 -11.51
CA ARG A 31 -5.50 -9.71 -10.77
C ARG A 31 -5.60 -11.19 -11.12
N LEU A 32 -4.75 -11.69 -12.02
CA LEU A 32 -4.84 -13.07 -12.51
C LEU A 32 -4.51 -14.11 -11.44
N THR A 33 -3.57 -13.77 -10.54
CA THR A 33 -3.20 -14.63 -9.42
C THR A 33 -3.08 -13.82 -8.14
N VAL A 34 -3.19 -14.51 -7.00
CA VAL A 34 -2.96 -13.89 -5.69
C VAL A 34 -1.56 -13.29 -5.61
N ASP A 35 -0.55 -13.96 -6.17
CA ASP A 35 0.84 -13.50 -6.08
C ASP A 35 1.03 -12.23 -6.94
N ASP A 36 0.36 -12.12 -8.08
CA ASP A 36 0.33 -10.90 -8.90
C ASP A 36 -0.38 -9.76 -8.18
N THR A 37 -1.54 -10.04 -7.55
CA THR A 37 -2.30 -9.04 -6.79
C THR A 37 -1.49 -8.51 -5.61
N LEU A 38 -0.87 -9.40 -4.84
CA LEU A 38 0.03 -9.05 -3.74
C LEU A 38 1.23 -8.26 -4.24
N THR A 39 1.70 -8.55 -5.45
CA THR A 39 2.82 -7.88 -6.07
C THR A 39 2.50 -6.44 -6.44
N ALA A 40 1.37 -6.23 -7.10
CA ALA A 40 0.92 -4.93 -7.56
C ALA A 40 0.44 -4.00 -6.44
N LEU A 41 0.21 -4.54 -5.24
CA LEU A 41 -0.34 -3.77 -4.12
C LEU A 41 0.63 -2.63 -3.70
N PRO A 42 0.20 -1.35 -3.66
CA PRO A 42 1.04 -0.24 -3.20
C PRO A 42 1.35 -0.33 -1.70
N TRP A 43 2.46 0.27 -1.25
CA TRP A 43 2.94 0.16 0.14
C TRP A 43 1.88 0.47 1.23
N PRO A 44 1.07 1.54 1.14
CA PRO A 44 0.02 1.81 2.13
C PRO A 44 -1.00 0.66 2.23
N PHE A 45 -1.33 0.03 1.11
CA PHE A 45 -2.28 -1.07 1.04
C PHE A 45 -1.66 -2.40 1.47
N ARG A 46 -0.35 -2.61 1.28
CA ARG A 46 0.39 -3.74 1.89
C ARG A 46 0.30 -3.69 3.40
N ARG A 47 0.56 -2.52 4.00
CA ARG A 47 0.44 -2.32 5.45
C ARG A 47 -0.98 -2.59 5.93
N ARG A 48 -1.99 -2.10 5.21
CA ARG A 48 -3.40 -2.35 5.52
C ARG A 48 -3.75 -3.84 5.46
N LEU A 49 -3.31 -4.54 4.42
CA LEU A 49 -3.52 -5.98 4.29
C LEU A 49 -2.92 -6.76 5.46
N VAL A 50 -1.69 -6.44 5.87
CA VAL A 50 -1.07 -7.07 7.05
C VAL A 50 -1.94 -6.91 8.30
N LEU A 51 -2.44 -5.69 8.55
CA LEU A 51 -3.30 -5.42 9.71
C LEU A 51 -4.63 -6.19 9.62
N THR A 52 -5.25 -6.24 8.45
CA THR A 52 -6.49 -6.99 8.22
C THR A 52 -6.28 -8.48 8.52
N LEU A 53 -5.21 -9.08 8.00
CA LEU A 53 -4.92 -10.50 8.23
C LEU A 53 -4.57 -10.77 9.71
N GLN A 54 -3.83 -9.87 10.36
CA GLN A 54 -3.52 -9.99 11.80
C GLN A 54 -4.79 -9.95 12.65
N SER A 55 -5.74 -9.08 12.30
CA SER A 55 -7.05 -9.01 12.94
C SER A 55 -7.84 -10.31 12.76
N LEU A 56 -7.91 -10.84 11.53
CA LEU A 56 -8.58 -12.11 11.25
C LEU A 56 -7.95 -13.27 12.03
N LYS A 57 -6.62 -13.34 12.09
CA LYS A 57 -5.90 -14.36 12.87
C LYS A 57 -6.17 -14.25 14.37
N ALA A 58 -6.24 -13.04 14.92
CA ALA A 58 -6.39 -12.83 16.36
C ALA A 58 -7.83 -12.93 16.86
N PHE A 59 -8.82 -12.52 16.05
CA PHE A 59 -10.18 -12.28 16.53
C PHE A 59 -11.29 -13.06 15.79
N SER A 60 -10.98 -13.81 14.73
CA SER A 60 -11.98 -14.66 14.08
C SER A 60 -12.44 -15.76 15.05
N SER A 61 -13.75 -16.02 15.11
CA SER A 61 -14.31 -17.17 15.83
C SER A 61 -14.16 -18.49 15.07
N ASP A 62 -13.79 -18.43 13.78
CA ASP A 62 -13.56 -19.58 12.92
C ASP A 62 -12.05 -19.92 12.84
N PRO A 63 -11.61 -21.07 13.40
CA PRO A 63 -10.21 -21.52 13.36
C PRO A 63 -9.67 -21.78 11.95
N GLU A 64 -10.53 -22.10 10.97
CA GLU A 64 -10.12 -22.28 9.58
C GLU A 64 -9.83 -20.92 8.92
N VAL A 65 -10.59 -19.87 9.27
CA VAL A 65 -10.31 -18.50 8.83
C VAL A 65 -9.01 -17.98 9.47
N GLN A 66 -8.75 -18.30 10.74
CA GLN A 66 -7.48 -17.95 11.38
C GLN A 66 -6.28 -18.57 10.63
N ARG A 67 -6.38 -19.86 10.28
CA ARG A 67 -5.35 -20.56 9.49
C ARG A 67 -5.23 -20.02 8.06
N ALA A 68 -6.34 -19.68 7.42
CA ALA A 68 -6.31 -19.03 6.11
C ALA A 68 -5.62 -17.66 6.17
N ALA A 69 -5.89 -16.86 7.19
CA ALA A 69 -5.22 -15.58 7.40
C ALA A 69 -3.70 -15.75 7.58
N GLU A 70 -3.27 -16.75 8.34
CA GLU A 70 -1.86 -17.10 8.50
C GLU A 70 -1.21 -17.57 7.18
N PHE A 71 -1.90 -18.40 6.42
CA PHE A 71 -1.46 -18.84 5.10
C PHE A 71 -1.19 -17.65 4.16
N PHE A 72 -2.13 -16.71 4.06
CA PHE A 72 -1.96 -15.52 3.22
C PHE A 72 -0.92 -14.54 3.77
N GLN A 73 -0.73 -14.45 5.10
CA GLN A 73 0.38 -13.67 5.68
C GLN A 73 1.74 -14.21 5.22
N LEU A 74 1.94 -15.52 5.32
CA LEU A 74 3.20 -16.16 4.91
C LEU A 74 3.43 -16.01 3.40
N LYS A 75 2.38 -16.15 2.59
CA LYS A 75 2.44 -15.90 1.14
C LYS A 75 2.83 -14.46 0.82
N ALA A 76 2.17 -13.48 1.44
CA ALA A 76 2.48 -12.06 1.25
C ALA A 76 3.92 -11.71 1.67
N ALA A 77 4.38 -12.24 2.81
CA ALA A 77 5.75 -12.06 3.27
C ALA A 77 6.76 -12.61 2.26
N ARG A 78 6.52 -13.80 1.70
CA ARG A 78 7.40 -14.40 0.66
C ARG A 78 7.42 -13.56 -0.61
N VAL A 79 6.25 -13.15 -1.11
CA VAL A 79 6.13 -12.31 -2.31
C VAL A 79 6.89 -11.00 -2.13
N TRP A 80 6.67 -10.30 -1.01
CA TRP A 80 7.31 -9.00 -0.79
C TRP A 80 8.79 -9.09 -0.43
N ALA A 81 9.24 -10.17 0.21
CA ALA A 81 10.67 -10.40 0.46
C ALA A 81 11.45 -10.68 -0.83
N ALA A 82 10.80 -11.27 -1.84
CA ALA A 82 11.40 -11.51 -3.15
C ALA A 82 11.43 -10.25 -4.04
N MET A 83 10.81 -9.15 -3.63
CA MET A 83 10.78 -7.93 -4.43
C MET A 83 12.09 -7.15 -4.36
N PRO A 84 12.53 -6.54 -5.47
CA PRO A 84 13.58 -5.55 -5.41
C PRO A 84 13.14 -4.39 -4.50
N PHE A 85 14.05 -3.92 -3.65
CA PHE A 85 13.79 -2.76 -2.81
C PHE A 85 13.52 -1.54 -3.70
N GLN A 86 12.25 -1.17 -3.81
CA GLN A 86 11.83 0.08 -4.43
C GLN A 86 11.87 1.16 -3.33
N GLY A 87 13.06 1.67 -3.03
CA GLY A 87 13.19 2.88 -2.22
C GLY A 87 12.28 3.98 -2.79
N HIS A 88 11.71 4.84 -1.94
CA HIS A 88 10.81 5.93 -2.33
C HIS A 88 11.43 6.83 -3.42
N ALA A 89 11.26 6.45 -4.69
CA ALA A 89 11.60 7.24 -5.87
C ALA A 89 10.36 7.94 -6.45
N ALA A 90 9.24 7.93 -5.71
CA ALA A 90 7.95 8.50 -6.12
C ALA A 90 7.66 9.88 -5.49
N GLU A 91 8.65 10.56 -4.90
CA GLU A 91 8.45 11.89 -4.28
C GLU A 91 9.41 12.97 -4.80
N THR A 92 9.89 12.86 -6.05
CA THR A 92 10.67 13.95 -6.68
C THR A 92 10.09 14.47 -7.99
N ALA A 93 9.06 13.82 -8.55
CA ALA A 93 8.39 14.31 -9.75
C ALA A 93 7.13 15.09 -9.35
N SER A 94 7.31 16.37 -9.02
CA SER A 94 6.30 17.46 -8.95
C SER A 94 6.34 18.29 -7.67
N ARG A 95 7.51 18.56 -7.10
CA ARG A 95 7.68 19.84 -6.38
C ARG A 95 8.10 20.88 -7.42
N THR A 96 7.11 21.45 -8.10
CA THR A 96 7.27 22.73 -8.79
C THR A 96 7.73 23.72 -7.73
N THR A 97 9.03 23.97 -7.66
CA THR A 97 9.59 25.11 -6.95
C THR A 97 9.03 26.35 -7.60
N VAL A 98 7.95 26.90 -7.03
CA VAL A 98 7.56 28.28 -7.31
C VAL A 98 8.68 29.13 -6.72
N LEU A 99 9.58 29.57 -7.60
CA LEU A 99 10.58 30.56 -7.29
C LEU A 99 9.84 31.86 -6.98
N VAL A 100 9.58 32.13 -5.70
CA VAL A 100 9.05 33.42 -5.26
C VAL A 100 10.19 34.44 -5.41
N GLU A 101 10.18 35.19 -6.51
CA GLU A 101 10.99 36.40 -6.63
C GLU A 101 10.57 37.39 -5.54
N HIS A 102 11.35 37.46 -4.47
CA HIS A 102 11.28 38.57 -3.53
C HIS A 102 11.77 39.84 -4.24
N ARG A 103 10.84 40.58 -4.87
CA ARG A 103 11.08 41.98 -5.24
C ARG A 103 11.30 42.77 -3.95
N SER A 104 12.57 42.90 -3.58
CA SER A 104 13.05 43.83 -2.57
C SER A 104 12.68 45.25 -3.00
N GLY A 105 11.66 45.82 -2.35
CA GLY A 105 11.28 47.21 -2.52
C GLY A 105 12.43 48.12 -2.08
N ARG A 106 12.98 48.90 -3.00
CA ARG A 106 13.88 50.00 -2.66
C ARG A 106 13.09 51.15 -2.01
N PRO A 107 13.59 51.74 -0.92
CA PRO A 107 12.95 52.88 -0.28
C PRO A 107 13.07 54.15 -1.13
N THR A 108 11.99 54.92 -1.15
CA THR A 108 11.91 56.27 -1.71
C THR A 108 12.78 57.24 -0.91
N THR A 109 13.95 57.62 -1.42
CA THR A 109 14.68 58.78 -0.93
C THR A 109 14.12 60.05 -1.58
N GLN A 110 13.42 60.83 -0.76
CA GLN A 110 13.02 62.21 -1.02
C GLN A 110 14.29 63.07 -1.19
N ALA A 111 14.49 63.66 -2.36
CA ALA A 111 15.55 64.64 -2.60
C ALA A 111 14.96 66.05 -2.59
N LYS A 112 15.36 66.82 -1.57
CA LYS A 112 15.09 68.24 -1.37
C LYS A 112 16.05 69.07 -2.24
N LYS A 113 15.53 69.99 -3.06
CA LYS A 113 16.27 71.13 -3.65
C LYS A 113 15.30 72.32 -3.61
N LEU A 114 15.57 73.28 -2.71
CA LEU A 114 16.21 74.58 -2.95
C LEU A 114 15.23 75.58 -3.57
#